data_AF-A0A0L7K3T1-F1
#
_entry.id   AF-A0A0L7K3T1-F1
#
_cell.length_a   1.000
_cell.length_b   1.000
_cell.length_c   1.000
_cell.angle_alpha   90.00
_cell.angle_beta   90.00
_cell.angle_gamma   90.00
#
_symmetry.space_group_name_H-M   'P 1'
#
loop_
_entity.id
_entity.type
_entity.pdbx_description
1 polymer ?
#
loop_
_entity_poly.entity_id
_entity_poly.type
_entity_poly.pdbx_seq_one_letter_code
_entity_poly.pdbx_strand_id
1 'polypeptide(L)'
;MIVSYILLVSVNPVTSGKSRWEFEHPEVTNITGKVSDLDRFDAQFFKVHYRQAHSMDPMGRKLLELAYEVIYDAGLNPIELDGKKIGVFIGSSISETENKGFFDLKNKYGFVAPDGKTKSFAENADGCAKSEAINMLYLQKARDALRVYGEVISVKNRFISRIAGETGQVFGFNRDLSSLTLFLKQFYDEANVSPEEVEFVEAFGSASPEADKMELQAIEKVFCENRTDTLLVGSVMSNIGYTDCASGITAMTKVLLGYHKMEIAGNLHCEKPRQDVAALRDGRMQVVRDNQSIRCTYTAVNGLSVTGVNSHILLHGRLKCKDFTRYKSTIPRLLAVSSRQDSNLSKIFEDLKSRPIDPEELALLHNIHANNIPGHLGRGYIILDFDDERKTRSIVEKAEYRDDAQRPLWFVYSGMGSQWPGMGAQLMRIPIFAAAIE
;
A
#
# COMPACT_ATOMS: atom_id res chain seq x y z
N MET A 1 2.50 -6.46 3.19
CA MET A 1 2.14 -7.24 4.40
C MET A 1 2.32 -6.48 5.72
N ILE A 2 3.46 -5.82 5.97
CA ILE A 2 3.73 -5.13 7.25
C ILE A 2 2.69 -4.02 7.56
N VAL A 3 2.35 -3.17 6.58
CA VAL A 3 1.37 -2.09 6.77
C VAL A 3 -0.04 -2.62 7.04
N SER A 4 -0.45 -3.72 6.39
CA SER A 4 -1.74 -4.36 6.67
C SER A 4 -1.84 -4.91 8.09
N TYR A 5 -0.75 -5.47 8.62
CA TYR A 5 -0.69 -5.96 9.99
C TYR A 5 -0.71 -4.80 11.00
N ILE A 6 0.09 -3.75 10.77
CA ILE A 6 0.12 -2.54 11.61
C ILE A 6 -1.27 -1.90 11.71
N LEU A 7 -1.96 -1.75 10.58
CA LEU A 7 -3.23 -1.03 10.52
C LEU A 7 -4.41 -1.86 11.06
N LEU A 8 -4.52 -3.14 10.72
CA LEU A 8 -5.69 -3.94 11.11
C LEU A 8 -5.56 -4.62 12.48
N VAL A 9 -4.34 -4.77 12.99
CA VAL A 9 -4.08 -5.28 14.36
C VAL A 9 -3.86 -4.13 15.36
N SER A 10 -4.03 -2.87 14.92
CA SER A 10 -3.91 -1.67 15.75
C SER A 10 -2.58 -1.56 16.50
N VAL A 11 -1.49 -2.04 15.90
CA VAL A 11 -0.15 -1.93 16.50
C VAL A 11 0.42 -0.55 16.17
N ASN A 12 0.73 0.24 17.20
CA ASN A 12 1.35 1.55 17.02
C ASN A 12 2.86 1.41 16.71
N PRO A 13 3.34 1.74 15.50
CA PRO A 13 4.76 1.68 15.15
C PRO A 13 5.56 2.90 15.66
N VAL A 14 4.88 3.92 16.21
CA VAL A 14 5.49 5.11 16.79
C VAL A 14 5.98 4.79 18.21
N THR A 15 7.31 4.72 18.38
CA THR A 15 7.92 4.19 19.61
C THR A 15 9.01 5.11 20.16
N SER A 16 9.27 5.01 21.47
CA SER A 16 10.29 5.77 22.21
C SER A 16 11.70 5.16 22.16
N GLY A 17 11.98 4.28 21.18
CA GLY A 17 13.29 3.62 21.04
C GLY A 17 14.40 4.61 20.64
N LYS A 18 15.66 4.15 20.59
CA LYS A 18 16.85 4.97 20.25
C LYS A 18 16.53 5.85 19.04
N SER A 19 16.56 7.16 19.25
CA SER A 19 16.27 8.13 18.18
C SER A 19 17.27 7.94 17.03
N ARG A 20 16.81 8.11 15.79
CA ARG A 20 17.75 8.19 14.65
C ARG A 20 18.63 9.44 14.74
N TRP A 21 18.13 10.45 15.43
CA TRP A 21 18.69 11.77 15.53
C TRP A 21 18.80 12.17 17.00
N GLU A 22 19.96 12.66 17.41
CA GLU A 22 20.10 13.31 18.71
C GLU A 22 19.71 14.78 18.54
N PHE A 23 18.56 15.17 19.09
CA PHE A 23 18.12 16.56 19.10
C PHE A 23 18.25 17.13 20.52
N GLU A 24 19.04 18.19 20.67
CA GLU A 24 19.14 18.96 21.91
C GLU A 24 18.13 20.12 21.88
N HIS A 25 16.83 19.81 21.79
CA HIS A 25 15.80 20.84 21.92
C HIS A 25 14.60 20.32 22.74
N PRO A 26 14.14 21.07 23.77
CA PRO A 26 13.18 20.58 24.77
C PRO A 26 11.81 20.23 24.20
N GLU A 27 11.44 20.79 23.05
CA GLU A 27 10.18 20.50 22.35
C GLU A 27 10.26 19.30 21.40
N VAL A 28 11.41 18.61 21.34
CA VAL A 28 11.62 17.48 20.44
C VAL A 28 11.41 16.19 21.20
N THR A 29 10.32 15.51 20.86
CA THR A 29 10.07 14.15 21.35
C THR A 29 10.98 13.15 20.64
N ASN A 30 11.48 12.18 21.41
CA ASN A 30 12.21 11.02 20.87
C ASN A 30 11.27 9.95 20.31
N ILE A 31 9.97 10.16 20.41
CA ILE A 31 8.94 9.22 19.95
C ILE A 31 8.63 9.49 18.47
N THR A 32 8.99 8.55 17.61
CA THR A 32 8.83 8.66 16.14
C THR A 32 8.51 7.30 15.51
N GLY A 33 7.79 7.31 14.40
CA GLY A 33 7.61 6.13 13.54
C GLY A 33 8.82 5.93 12.64
N LYS A 34 9.39 4.72 12.62
CA LYS A 34 10.67 4.43 11.95
C LYS A 34 10.50 3.26 10.99
N VAL A 35 11.05 3.38 9.79
CA VAL A 35 11.12 2.27 8.83
C VAL A 35 12.21 1.29 9.27
N SER A 36 11.87 0.01 9.37
CA SER A 36 12.84 -1.04 9.73
C SER A 36 13.86 -1.31 8.61
N ASP A 37 15.01 -1.85 8.98
CA ASP A 37 16.02 -2.40 8.03
C ASP A 37 16.52 -1.43 6.94
N LEU A 38 16.57 -0.11 7.21
CA LEU A 38 17.11 0.90 6.27
C LEU A 38 18.60 0.72 5.96
N ASP A 39 19.32 -0.05 6.77
CA ASP A 39 20.72 -0.43 6.58
C ASP A 39 20.89 -1.56 5.55
N ARG A 40 19.81 -2.29 5.22
CA ARG A 40 19.83 -3.43 4.28
C ARG A 40 19.49 -3.01 2.86
N PHE A 41 20.28 -3.51 1.90
CA PHE A 41 20.04 -3.33 0.46
C PHE A 41 20.71 -4.44 -0.37
N ASP A 42 19.99 -5.07 -1.30
CA ASP A 42 20.57 -6.07 -2.22
C ASP A 42 21.35 -5.41 -3.37
N ALA A 43 22.51 -4.83 -3.05
CA ALA A 43 23.32 -4.09 -4.01
C ALA A 43 23.74 -4.93 -5.22
N GLN A 44 23.95 -6.23 -5.06
CA GLN A 44 24.35 -7.12 -6.15
C GLN A 44 23.23 -7.30 -7.18
N PHE A 45 21.98 -7.45 -6.73
CA PHE A 45 20.82 -7.55 -7.61
C PHE A 45 20.66 -6.30 -8.48
N PHE A 46 20.79 -5.13 -7.86
CA PHE A 46 20.71 -3.83 -8.54
C PHE A 46 22.00 -3.44 -9.27
N LYS A 47 23.02 -4.31 -9.28
CA LYS A 47 24.33 -4.08 -9.92
C LYS A 47 25.02 -2.79 -9.45
N VAL A 48 24.85 -2.45 -8.18
CA VAL A 48 25.48 -1.29 -7.54
C VAL A 48 26.77 -1.74 -6.84
N HIS A 49 27.88 -1.06 -7.13
CA HIS A 49 29.15 -1.34 -6.47
C HIS A 49 29.09 -1.03 -4.97
N TYR A 50 29.73 -1.83 -4.12
CA TYR A 50 29.68 -1.72 -2.65
C TYR A 50 29.91 -0.29 -2.13
N ARG A 51 30.95 0.41 -2.62
CA ARG A 51 31.24 1.79 -2.19
C ARG A 51 30.12 2.77 -2.53
N GLN A 52 29.46 2.58 -3.68
CA GLN A 52 28.35 3.41 -4.10
C GLN A 52 27.10 3.09 -3.29
N ALA A 53 26.80 1.80 -3.05
CA ALA A 53 25.68 1.39 -2.20
C ALA A 53 25.79 1.92 -0.77
N HIS A 54 27.01 2.11 -0.26
CA HIS A 54 27.24 2.71 1.06
C HIS A 54 27.06 4.24 1.08
N SER A 55 27.20 4.91 -0.07
CA SER A 55 27.00 6.36 -0.20
C SER A 55 25.62 6.75 -0.73
N MET A 56 24.78 5.76 -1.08
CA MET A 56 23.42 6.00 -1.53
C MET A 56 22.52 6.35 -0.34
N ASP A 57 21.58 7.25 -0.60
CA ASP A 57 20.50 7.56 0.35
C ASP A 57 19.74 6.27 0.74
N PRO A 58 19.53 5.99 2.04
CA PRO A 58 18.82 4.79 2.50
C PRO A 58 17.41 4.66 1.93
N MET A 59 16.66 5.76 1.79
CA MET A 59 15.32 5.73 1.22
C MET A 59 15.37 5.41 -0.27
N GLY A 60 16.36 5.96 -0.98
CA GLY A 60 16.62 5.62 -2.38
C GLY A 60 16.89 4.13 -2.61
N ARG A 61 17.63 3.48 -1.70
CA ARG A 61 17.88 2.03 -1.73
C ARG A 61 16.60 1.21 -1.55
N LYS A 62 15.76 1.58 -0.58
CA LYS A 62 14.47 0.92 -0.36
C LYS A 62 13.48 1.15 -1.50
N LEU A 63 13.50 2.32 -2.11
CA LEU A 63 12.65 2.63 -3.25
C LEU A 63 12.94 1.70 -4.44
N LEU A 64 14.20 1.32 -4.66
CA LEU A 64 14.59 0.34 -5.68
C LEU A 64 14.03 -1.06 -5.39
N GLU A 65 14.09 -1.50 -4.13
CA GLU A 65 13.49 -2.77 -3.70
C GLU A 65 11.97 -2.77 -3.89
N LEU A 66 11.30 -1.72 -3.41
CA LEU A 66 9.85 -1.56 -3.54
C LEU A 66 9.39 -1.48 -5.00
N ALA A 67 10.20 -0.93 -5.91
CA ALA A 67 9.89 -0.92 -7.34
C ALA A 67 9.73 -2.33 -7.91
N TYR A 68 10.58 -3.28 -7.50
CA TYR A 68 10.41 -4.68 -7.88
C TYR A 68 9.22 -5.32 -7.16
N GLU A 69 9.05 -5.04 -5.86
CA GLU A 69 7.94 -5.60 -5.08
C GLU A 69 6.56 -5.23 -5.66
N VAL A 70 6.35 -3.98 -6.08
CA VAL A 70 5.06 -3.58 -6.68
C VAL A 70 4.82 -4.19 -8.06
N ILE A 71 5.88 -4.46 -8.83
CA ILE A 71 5.78 -5.16 -10.12
C ILE A 71 5.39 -6.62 -9.87
N TYR A 72 6.03 -7.27 -8.91
CA TYR A 72 5.68 -8.63 -8.51
C TYR A 72 4.27 -8.70 -7.92
N ASP A 73 3.87 -7.75 -7.08
CA ASP A 73 2.51 -7.69 -6.53
C ASP A 73 1.44 -7.52 -7.64
N ALA A 74 1.77 -6.77 -8.71
CA ALA A 74 0.91 -6.66 -9.88
C ALA A 74 0.82 -7.95 -10.72
N GLY A 75 1.61 -8.98 -10.40
CA GLY A 75 1.67 -10.25 -11.14
C GLY A 75 2.48 -10.18 -12.43
N LEU A 76 3.40 -9.22 -12.54
CA LEU A 76 4.16 -8.95 -13.76
C LEU A 76 5.61 -9.42 -13.60
N ASN A 77 6.21 -9.85 -14.71
CA ASN A 77 7.65 -10.05 -14.76
C ASN A 77 8.35 -8.72 -15.08
N PRO A 78 9.34 -8.27 -14.28
CA PRO A 78 10.05 -7.01 -14.50
C PRO A 78 10.70 -6.88 -15.89
N ILE A 79 11.15 -7.99 -16.49
CA ILE A 79 11.80 -7.96 -17.80
C ILE A 79 10.83 -7.58 -18.92
N GLU A 80 9.54 -7.85 -18.74
CA GLU A 80 8.51 -7.51 -19.71
C GLU A 80 8.17 -6.02 -19.71
N LEU A 81 8.69 -5.27 -18.74
CA LEU A 81 8.54 -3.83 -18.67
C LEU A 81 9.68 -3.08 -19.37
N ASP A 82 10.77 -3.77 -19.71
CA ASP A 82 11.89 -3.17 -20.41
C ASP A 82 11.47 -2.64 -21.79
N GLY A 83 11.97 -1.46 -22.15
CA GLY A 83 11.62 -0.75 -23.37
C GLY A 83 10.17 -0.21 -23.45
N LYS A 84 9.30 -0.47 -22.45
CA LYS A 84 7.95 0.11 -22.42
C LYS A 84 7.98 1.57 -21.95
N LYS A 85 7.01 2.36 -22.41
CA LYS A 85 6.84 3.76 -22.00
C LYS A 85 6.13 3.84 -20.65
N ILE A 86 6.88 3.62 -19.57
CA ILE A 86 6.39 3.67 -18.19
C ILE A 86 6.99 4.92 -17.52
N GLY A 87 6.13 5.76 -16.94
CA GLY A 87 6.57 6.92 -16.16
C GLY A 87 6.86 6.54 -14.72
N VAL A 88 7.87 7.17 -14.12
CA VAL A 88 8.20 7.04 -12.69
C VAL A 88 8.08 8.42 -12.06
N PHE A 89 7.24 8.54 -11.03
CA PHE A 89 7.00 9.78 -10.30
C PHE A 89 7.35 9.55 -8.83
N ILE A 90 8.31 10.31 -8.30
CA ILE A 90 8.80 10.18 -6.93
C ILE A 90 8.49 11.48 -6.19
N GLY A 91 7.66 11.39 -5.16
CA GLY A 91 7.47 12.46 -4.18
C GLY A 91 8.46 12.29 -3.05
N SER A 92 9.46 13.17 -2.98
CA SER A 92 10.44 13.20 -1.90
C SER A 92 10.49 14.62 -1.34
N SER A 93 10.41 14.73 -0.02
CA SER A 93 10.76 15.92 0.75
C SER A 93 11.86 15.53 1.73
N ILE A 94 12.74 16.48 2.02
CA ILE A 94 13.78 16.41 3.06
C ILE A 94 14.60 15.10 3.01
N SER A 95 15.76 15.12 2.37
CA SER A 95 16.70 14.00 2.54
C SER A 95 17.27 14.05 3.96
N GLU A 96 17.55 12.89 4.56
CA GLU A 96 18.18 12.80 5.90
C GLU A 96 19.51 13.56 5.99
N THR A 97 20.11 13.87 4.84
CA THR A 97 21.30 14.73 4.71
C THR A 97 21.05 16.20 5.05
N GLU A 98 19.79 16.65 5.07
CA GLU A 98 19.37 18.03 5.31
C GLU A 98 18.73 18.19 6.71
N ASN A 99 19.51 17.86 7.74
CA ASN A 99 19.17 17.79 9.18
C ASN A 99 18.53 19.04 9.86
N LYS A 100 18.14 20.10 9.13
CA LYS A 100 17.80 21.42 9.73
C LYS A 100 16.38 21.94 9.49
N GLY A 101 15.54 21.29 8.68
CA GLY A 101 14.28 21.88 8.19
C GLY A 101 13.05 21.79 9.11
N PHE A 102 13.17 21.19 10.28
CA PHE A 102 12.01 20.59 10.97
C PHE A 102 11.41 21.39 12.13
N PHE A 103 11.97 22.55 12.45
CA PHE A 103 11.49 23.44 13.50
C PHE A 103 11.18 24.79 12.89
N ASP A 104 9.92 25.20 12.96
CA ASP A 104 9.59 26.61 12.86
C ASP A 104 10.09 27.28 14.14
N LEU A 105 11.32 27.82 14.09
CA LEU A 105 11.96 28.55 15.19
C LEU A 105 11.12 29.77 15.67
N LYS A 106 10.02 30.10 14.99
CA LYS A 106 9.17 31.25 15.31
C LYS A 106 7.78 30.89 15.83
N ASN A 107 7.36 29.61 15.83
CA ASN A 107 6.03 29.23 16.30
C ASN A 107 6.09 28.67 17.73
N LYS A 108 5.47 29.37 18.70
CA LYS A 108 5.42 28.98 20.12
C LYS A 108 4.67 27.66 20.38
N TYR A 109 3.99 27.13 19.36
CA TYR A 109 3.26 25.86 19.39
C TYR A 109 3.65 25.08 18.12
N GLY A 110 4.70 24.26 18.18
CA GLY A 110 5.11 23.42 17.05
C GLY A 110 4.00 22.45 16.60
N PHE A 111 4.11 21.90 15.38
CA PHE A 111 3.13 20.93 14.85
C PHE A 111 3.26 19.51 15.44
N VAL A 112 4.19 19.30 16.38
CA VAL A 112 4.58 17.99 16.88
C VAL A 112 3.90 17.71 18.22
N ALA A 113 3.21 16.57 18.34
CA ALA A 113 2.58 16.14 19.58
C ALA A 113 3.66 15.81 20.65
N PRO A 114 3.60 16.42 21.86
CA PRO A 114 4.62 16.19 22.90
C PRO A 114 4.71 14.73 23.36
N ASP A 115 3.56 14.03 23.42
CA ASP A 115 3.48 12.61 23.81
C ASP A 115 3.73 11.63 22.65
N GLY A 116 4.03 12.14 21.45
CA GLY A 116 4.27 11.34 20.26
C GLY A 116 3.05 10.57 19.77
N LYS A 117 1.82 11.03 20.10
CA LYS A 117 0.58 10.43 19.61
C LYS A 117 -0.18 11.41 18.73
N THR A 118 -0.46 11.03 17.48
CA THR A 118 -1.35 11.80 16.61
C THR A 118 -2.80 11.50 16.99
N LYS A 119 -3.46 12.42 17.71
CA LYS A 119 -4.84 12.26 18.19
C LYS A 119 -5.84 12.86 17.20
N SER A 120 -5.83 12.38 15.95
CA SER A 120 -6.64 12.96 14.88
C SER A 120 -8.12 13.03 15.27
N PHE A 121 -8.70 14.22 15.20
CA PHE A 121 -10.11 14.52 15.48
C PHE A 121 -10.58 14.37 16.93
N ALA A 122 -9.67 14.10 17.88
CA ALA A 122 -9.98 14.05 19.30
C ALA A 122 -10.15 15.46 19.92
N GLU A 123 -10.88 15.57 21.02
CA GLU A 123 -10.99 16.84 21.79
C GLU A 123 -9.63 17.34 22.31
N ASN A 124 -8.73 16.43 22.64
CA ASN A 124 -7.41 16.70 23.20
C ASN A 124 -6.28 16.63 22.15
N ALA A 125 -6.60 16.87 20.88
CA ALA A 125 -5.61 16.93 19.81
C ALA A 125 -4.60 18.06 20.05
N ASP A 126 -3.31 17.79 19.84
CA ASP A 126 -2.21 18.70 20.19
C ASP A 126 -1.02 18.62 19.21
N GLY A 127 -1.26 18.16 17.99
CA GLY A 127 -0.28 18.00 16.92
C GLY A 127 -0.10 16.54 16.50
N CYS A 128 0.89 16.30 15.63
CA CYS A 128 1.15 14.97 15.05
C CYS A 128 2.49 14.41 15.52
N ALA A 129 2.57 13.08 15.62
CA ALA A 129 3.84 12.39 15.77
C ALA A 129 4.55 12.31 14.41
N LYS A 130 5.88 12.45 14.38
CA LYS A 130 6.63 12.28 13.12
C LYS A 130 6.83 10.80 12.79
N SER A 131 6.84 10.49 11.50
CA SER A 131 7.13 9.16 11.02
C SER A 131 7.83 9.14 9.66
N GLU A 132 8.56 8.07 9.41
CA GLU A 132 9.04 7.69 8.09
C GLU A 132 8.02 6.79 7.40
N ALA A 133 7.91 6.89 6.08
CA ALA A 133 7.26 5.88 5.25
C ALA A 133 7.84 5.89 3.84
N ILE A 134 7.97 4.71 3.25
CA ILE A 134 8.34 4.54 1.86
C ILE A 134 7.25 3.69 1.24
N ASN A 135 6.50 4.29 0.31
CA ASN A 135 5.39 3.64 -0.36
C ASN A 135 5.61 3.71 -1.86
N MET A 136 5.15 2.67 -2.57
CA MET A 136 5.08 2.70 -4.02
C MET A 136 3.77 2.07 -4.46
N LEU A 137 3.16 2.64 -5.51
CA LEU A 137 1.97 2.11 -6.16
C LEU A 137 2.26 1.92 -7.64
N TYR A 138 1.74 0.84 -8.21
CA TYR A 138 1.82 0.58 -9.65
C TYR A 138 0.47 0.94 -10.31
N LEU A 139 0.47 2.00 -11.11
CA LEU A 139 -0.71 2.45 -11.84
C LEU A 139 -0.67 1.93 -13.28
N GLN A 140 -1.77 1.34 -13.73
CA GLN A 140 -1.92 0.80 -15.07
C GLN A 140 -3.34 0.97 -15.59
N LYS A 141 -3.53 0.81 -16.90
CA LYS A 141 -4.86 0.79 -17.50
C LYS A 141 -5.59 -0.48 -17.06
N ALA A 142 -6.89 -0.35 -16.74
CA ALA A 142 -7.69 -1.47 -16.25
C ALA A 142 -7.64 -2.71 -17.16
N ARG A 143 -7.64 -2.52 -18.49
CA ARG A 143 -7.58 -3.61 -19.47
C ARG A 143 -6.28 -4.42 -19.45
N ASP A 144 -5.20 -3.83 -18.95
CA ASP A 144 -3.86 -4.44 -18.91
C ASP A 144 -3.57 -5.04 -17.52
N ALA A 145 -4.46 -4.80 -16.54
CA ALA A 145 -4.24 -5.15 -15.14
C ALA A 145 -4.59 -6.61 -14.81
N LEU A 146 -3.63 -7.35 -14.24
CA LEU A 146 -3.84 -8.71 -13.73
C LEU A 146 -4.37 -8.73 -12.29
N ARG A 147 -4.00 -7.71 -11.50
CA ARG A 147 -4.46 -7.48 -10.12
C ARG A 147 -4.86 -6.01 -9.98
N VAL A 148 -5.99 -5.77 -9.32
CA VAL A 148 -6.53 -4.44 -9.04
C VAL A 148 -7.01 -4.39 -7.59
N TYR A 149 -6.53 -3.40 -6.83
CA TYR A 149 -6.98 -3.13 -5.47
C TYR A 149 -8.04 -2.01 -5.41
N GLY A 150 -8.04 -1.12 -6.39
CA GLY A 150 -8.99 -0.02 -6.52
C GLY A 150 -8.75 0.75 -7.81
N GLU A 151 -9.69 1.62 -8.15
CA GLU A 151 -9.65 2.48 -9.32
C GLU A 151 -9.51 3.94 -8.92
N VAL A 152 -8.68 4.68 -9.64
CA VAL A 152 -8.58 6.13 -9.51
C VAL A 152 -9.63 6.75 -10.42
N ILE A 153 -10.59 7.46 -9.83
CA ILE A 153 -11.71 8.07 -10.56
C ILE A 153 -11.37 9.49 -10.96
N SER A 154 -10.87 10.28 -10.01
CA SER A 154 -10.46 11.66 -10.25
C SER A 154 -9.36 12.06 -9.26
N VAL A 155 -8.51 12.98 -9.71
CA VAL A 155 -7.41 13.56 -8.92
C VAL A 155 -7.36 15.04 -9.22
N LYS A 156 -7.28 15.88 -8.18
CA LYS A 156 -7.09 17.32 -8.34
C LYS A 156 -6.11 17.86 -7.33
N ASN A 157 -5.24 18.74 -7.82
CA ASN A 157 -4.28 19.47 -7.00
C ASN A 157 -4.50 20.97 -7.21
N ARG A 158 -4.52 21.74 -6.13
CA ARG A 158 -4.64 23.20 -6.20
C ARG A 158 -3.91 23.86 -5.04
N PHE A 159 -3.15 24.88 -5.35
CA PHE A 159 -2.68 25.83 -4.35
C PHE A 159 -3.85 26.68 -3.85
N ILE A 160 -4.19 26.55 -2.57
CA ILE A 160 -5.20 27.39 -1.92
C ILE A 160 -4.43 28.31 -0.98
N SER A 161 -4.32 29.57 -1.36
CA SER A 161 -3.49 30.56 -0.68
C SER A 161 -4.06 30.99 0.68
N ARG A 162 -3.21 31.67 1.45
CA ARG A 162 -3.39 32.30 2.77
C ARG A 162 -4.79 32.81 3.10
N ILE A 163 -5.12 32.71 4.39
CA ILE A 163 -6.17 33.51 5.06
C ILE A 163 -5.85 35.00 4.84
N ALA A 164 -6.82 35.77 4.33
CA ALA A 164 -6.63 37.18 4.01
C ALA A 164 -6.39 38.01 5.29
N GLY A 165 -5.41 38.92 5.26
CA GLY A 165 -5.15 39.88 6.34
C GLY A 165 -4.00 39.53 7.29
N GLU A 166 -3.48 38.30 7.25
CA GLU A 166 -2.27 37.96 8.01
C GLU A 166 -1.02 38.47 7.30
N THR A 167 0.03 38.86 8.03
CA THR A 167 1.33 39.34 7.51
C THR A 167 2.50 38.51 8.08
N GLY A 168 2.78 37.34 7.50
CA GLY A 168 3.98 36.52 7.82
C GLY A 168 4.09 35.24 6.98
N GLN A 169 5.20 34.48 7.03
CA GLN A 169 5.23 33.12 6.47
C GLN A 169 4.39 32.22 7.40
N VAL A 170 3.18 31.84 6.99
CA VAL A 170 2.36 30.88 7.74
C VAL A 170 2.63 29.50 7.16
N PHE A 171 3.60 28.80 7.72
CA PHE A 171 3.71 27.35 7.53
C PHE A 171 2.58 26.68 8.32
N GLY A 172 1.93 25.66 7.76
CA GLY A 172 0.96 24.86 8.51
C GLY A 172 -0.17 24.26 7.69
N PHE A 173 -1.01 23.50 8.39
CA PHE A 173 -2.11 22.73 7.77
C PHE A 173 -3.43 23.52 7.66
N ASN A 174 -3.50 24.71 8.26
CA ASN A 174 -4.69 25.55 8.21
C ASN A 174 -4.97 26.05 6.79
N ARG A 175 -6.26 26.17 6.46
CA ARG A 175 -6.80 26.76 5.22
C ARG A 175 -7.91 27.74 5.56
N ASP A 176 -8.30 28.52 4.56
CA ASP A 176 -9.60 29.18 4.62
C ASP A 176 -10.71 28.14 4.34
N LEU A 177 -11.70 28.06 5.24
CA LEU A 177 -12.80 27.09 5.15
C LEU A 177 -13.58 27.25 3.85
N SER A 178 -13.86 28.48 3.43
CA SER A 178 -14.64 28.76 2.21
C SER A 178 -13.91 28.28 0.97
N SER A 179 -12.60 28.53 0.91
CA SER A 179 -11.74 28.13 -0.20
C SER A 179 -11.56 26.62 -0.29
N LEU A 180 -11.38 25.93 0.85
CA LEU A 180 -11.31 24.46 0.88
C LEU A 180 -12.65 23.82 0.48
N THR A 181 -13.76 24.35 0.99
CA THR A 181 -15.11 23.89 0.61
C THR A 181 -15.36 24.07 -0.88
N LEU A 182 -15.00 25.23 -1.46
CA LEU A 182 -15.14 25.50 -2.88
C LEU A 182 -14.28 24.55 -3.73
N PHE A 183 -13.04 24.29 -3.31
CA PHE A 183 -12.16 23.34 -3.99
C PHE A 183 -12.76 21.94 -4.05
N LEU A 184 -13.32 21.46 -2.95
CA LEU A 184 -13.99 20.15 -2.88
C LEU A 184 -15.27 20.12 -3.73
N LYS A 185 -16.15 21.15 -3.65
CA LYS A 185 -17.35 21.21 -4.51
C LYS A 185 -16.99 21.18 -5.99
N GLN A 186 -16.03 22.01 -6.41
CA GLN A 186 -15.53 22.00 -7.80
C GLN A 186 -14.92 20.66 -8.20
N PHE A 187 -14.29 19.93 -7.28
CA PHE A 187 -13.78 18.59 -7.57
C PHE A 187 -14.91 17.61 -7.90
N TYR A 188 -15.98 17.58 -7.11
CA TYR A 188 -17.10 16.64 -7.34
C TYR A 188 -17.93 17.04 -8.57
N ASP A 189 -18.07 18.34 -8.84
CA ASP A 189 -18.66 18.84 -10.09
C ASP A 189 -17.88 18.34 -11.32
N GLU A 190 -16.55 18.41 -11.30
CA GLU A 190 -15.68 17.94 -12.40
C GLU A 190 -15.61 16.41 -12.49
N ALA A 191 -15.62 15.71 -11.35
CA ALA A 191 -15.60 14.25 -11.29
C ALA A 191 -16.93 13.63 -11.73
N ASN A 192 -18.02 14.42 -11.75
CA ASN A 192 -19.38 13.97 -12.03
C ASN A 192 -19.80 12.79 -11.14
N VAL A 193 -19.51 12.91 -9.83
CA VAL A 193 -19.89 11.97 -8.78
C VAL A 193 -20.56 12.77 -7.67
N SER A 194 -21.66 12.26 -7.10
CA SER A 194 -22.32 12.94 -5.99
C SER A 194 -21.48 12.76 -4.70
N PRO A 195 -21.22 13.82 -3.92
CA PRO A 195 -20.55 13.68 -2.62
C PRO A 195 -21.25 12.71 -1.67
N GLU A 196 -22.56 12.53 -1.79
CA GLU A 196 -23.35 11.60 -0.97
C GLU A 196 -22.99 10.12 -1.21
N GLU A 197 -22.43 9.79 -2.38
CA GLU A 197 -22.00 8.44 -2.72
C GLU A 197 -20.67 8.05 -2.07
N VAL A 198 -19.96 9.01 -1.47
CA VAL A 198 -18.73 8.76 -0.72
C VAL A 198 -19.06 8.16 0.63
N GLU A 199 -18.62 6.92 0.84
CA GLU A 199 -18.87 6.19 2.09
C GLU A 199 -17.83 6.51 3.17
N PHE A 200 -16.60 6.81 2.76
CA PHE A 200 -15.47 7.07 3.65
C PHE A 200 -14.60 8.22 3.16
N VAL A 201 -14.19 9.09 4.08
CA VAL A 201 -13.17 10.12 3.84
C VAL A 201 -11.93 9.79 4.67
N GLU A 202 -10.86 9.42 3.98
CA GLU A 202 -9.51 9.40 4.55
C GLU A 202 -8.99 10.84 4.55
N ALA A 203 -9.25 11.52 5.66
CA ALA A 203 -8.87 12.91 5.89
C ALA A 203 -7.38 13.02 6.20
N PHE A 204 -6.83 14.23 6.06
CA PHE A 204 -5.44 14.49 6.42
C PHE A 204 -5.24 14.28 7.92
N GLY A 205 -6.10 14.87 8.76
CA GLY A 205 -6.16 14.56 10.20
C GLY A 205 -4.85 14.82 10.92
N SER A 206 -4.34 16.04 10.77
CA SER A 206 -3.08 16.52 11.34
C SER A 206 -3.01 16.49 12.87
N ALA A 207 -4.16 16.34 13.54
CA ALA A 207 -4.31 16.52 14.98
C ALA A 207 -3.92 17.93 15.46
N SER A 208 -3.83 18.91 14.56
CA SER A 208 -3.82 20.33 14.93
C SER A 208 -5.28 20.76 15.20
N PRO A 209 -5.60 21.30 16.39
CA PRO A 209 -6.98 21.62 16.77
C PRO A 209 -7.76 22.43 15.74
N GLU A 210 -7.16 23.49 15.21
CA GLU A 210 -7.80 24.38 14.24
C GLU A 210 -7.85 23.77 12.84
N ALA A 211 -6.77 23.10 12.40
CA ALA A 211 -6.73 22.48 11.07
C ALA A 211 -7.73 21.32 10.97
N ASP A 212 -7.78 20.45 11.98
CA ASP A 212 -8.73 19.34 12.04
C ASP A 212 -10.18 19.87 12.09
N LYS A 213 -10.42 21.01 12.76
CA LYS A 213 -11.76 21.61 12.86
C LYS A 213 -12.24 22.01 11.50
N MET A 214 -11.40 22.77 10.82
CA MET A 214 -11.68 23.34 9.52
C MET A 214 -11.79 22.24 8.46
N GLU A 215 -10.92 21.22 8.49
CA GLU A 215 -11.02 20.07 7.58
C GLU A 215 -12.37 19.36 7.75
N LEU A 216 -12.76 19.03 9.00
CA LEU A 216 -14.03 18.38 9.29
C LEU A 216 -15.24 19.25 8.95
N GLN A 217 -15.16 20.58 9.14
CA GLN A 217 -16.21 21.51 8.73
C GLN A 217 -16.34 21.60 7.19
N ALA A 218 -15.23 21.52 6.46
CA ALA A 218 -15.26 21.46 5.00
C ALA A 218 -15.88 20.14 4.54
N ILE A 219 -15.53 19.03 5.19
CA ILE A 219 -16.16 17.73 4.94
C ILE A 219 -17.66 17.80 5.21
N GLU A 220 -18.07 18.37 6.35
CA GLU A 220 -19.49 18.54 6.70
C GLU A 220 -20.27 19.29 5.60
N LYS A 221 -19.74 20.42 5.10
CA LYS A 221 -20.39 21.26 4.08
C LYS A 221 -20.48 20.62 2.68
N VAL A 222 -19.67 19.60 2.42
CA VAL A 222 -19.59 18.96 1.09
C VAL A 222 -20.32 17.64 1.09
N PHE A 223 -20.12 16.82 2.12
CA PHE A 223 -20.56 15.43 2.14
C PHE A 223 -21.78 15.19 3.03
N CYS A 224 -22.13 16.12 3.93
CA CYS A 224 -23.11 15.87 5.00
C CYS A 224 -24.40 16.72 4.95
N GLU A 225 -24.58 17.62 3.98
CA GLU A 225 -25.77 18.49 3.90
C GLU A 225 -27.05 17.69 3.56
N ASN A 226 -26.95 16.72 2.64
CA ASN A 226 -28.11 16.01 2.07
C ASN A 226 -28.04 14.47 2.23
N ARG A 227 -27.09 13.96 3.03
CA ARG A 227 -26.89 12.52 3.21
C ARG A 227 -27.90 11.89 4.16
N THR A 228 -28.31 10.65 3.87
CA THR A 228 -29.17 9.85 4.76
C THR A 228 -28.38 8.97 5.72
N ASP A 229 -27.30 8.35 5.23
CA ASP A 229 -26.43 7.48 6.02
C ASP A 229 -25.43 8.32 6.82
N THR A 230 -24.71 7.76 7.79
CA THR A 230 -23.60 8.46 8.49
C THR A 230 -22.32 8.41 7.65
N LEU A 231 -21.58 9.52 7.55
CA LEU A 231 -20.29 9.57 6.85
C LEU A 231 -19.18 9.03 7.75
N LEU A 232 -18.41 8.07 7.27
CA LEU A 232 -17.23 7.62 7.99
C LEU A 232 -16.03 8.53 7.66
N VAL A 233 -15.28 8.94 8.69
CA VAL A 233 -14.04 9.72 8.53
C VAL A 233 -12.92 9.11 9.36
N GLY A 234 -11.70 9.10 8.83
CA GLY A 234 -10.53 8.56 9.50
C GLY A 234 -9.23 9.20 9.02
N SER A 235 -8.12 8.89 9.69
CA SER A 235 -6.78 9.30 9.27
C SER A 235 -5.74 8.28 9.72
N VAL A 236 -4.98 7.76 8.76
CA VAL A 236 -3.82 6.88 8.94
C VAL A 236 -2.72 7.54 9.77
N MET A 237 -2.72 8.88 9.83
CA MET A 237 -1.75 9.64 10.62
C MET A 237 -1.88 9.32 12.11
N SER A 238 -3.08 8.96 12.57
CA SER A 238 -3.30 8.46 13.93
C SER A 238 -2.60 7.14 14.21
N ASN A 239 -2.51 6.27 13.20
CA ASN A 239 -1.93 4.94 13.31
C ASN A 239 -0.40 4.98 13.21
N ILE A 240 0.15 5.77 12.27
CA ILE A 240 1.58 5.70 11.97
C ILE A 240 2.34 7.01 12.12
N GLY A 241 1.66 8.15 12.30
CA GLY A 241 2.28 9.48 12.33
C GLY A 241 2.33 10.20 10.97
N TYR A 242 2.79 11.45 11.00
CA TYR A 242 2.99 12.32 9.84
C TYR A 242 4.22 11.89 9.05
N THR A 243 4.01 11.49 7.80
CA THR A 243 5.03 10.92 6.90
C THR A 243 5.48 11.89 5.80
N ASP A 244 5.29 13.18 6.05
CA ASP A 244 5.64 14.28 5.16
C ASP A 244 5.12 14.08 3.72
N CYS A 245 5.98 14.09 2.70
CA CYS A 245 5.59 13.89 1.30
C CYS A 245 4.91 12.54 1.03
N ALA A 246 5.15 11.52 1.86
CA ALA A 246 4.55 10.20 1.69
C ALA A 246 3.11 10.13 2.22
N SER A 247 2.64 11.13 2.98
CA SER A 247 1.33 11.11 3.68
C SER A 247 0.15 10.77 2.75
N GLY A 248 0.12 11.33 1.53
CA GLY A 248 -0.95 11.06 0.57
C GLY A 248 -0.97 9.61 0.08
N ILE A 249 0.20 9.05 -0.29
CA ILE A 249 0.29 7.67 -0.76
C ILE A 249 0.07 6.69 0.41
N THR A 250 0.54 7.01 1.61
CA THR A 250 0.24 6.25 2.83
C THR A 250 -1.26 6.13 3.07
N ALA A 251 -2.00 7.25 2.96
CA ALA A 251 -3.45 7.29 3.09
C ALA A 251 -4.13 6.42 2.03
N MET A 252 -3.69 6.51 0.76
CA MET A 252 -4.16 5.62 -0.31
C MET A 252 -3.88 4.15 -0.01
N THR A 253 -2.69 3.80 0.50
CA THR A 253 -2.33 2.43 0.88
C THR A 253 -3.28 1.88 1.94
N LYS A 254 -3.63 2.66 2.97
CA LYS A 254 -4.64 2.26 3.97
C LYS A 254 -5.98 1.94 3.31
N VAL A 255 -6.45 2.82 2.42
CA VAL A 255 -7.73 2.64 1.72
C VAL A 255 -7.71 1.39 0.82
N LEU A 256 -6.65 1.18 0.04
CA LEU A 256 -6.51 0.02 -0.84
C LEU A 256 -6.45 -1.30 -0.06
N LEU A 257 -5.75 -1.32 1.08
CA LEU A 257 -5.77 -2.46 2.00
C LEU A 257 -7.17 -2.66 2.59
N GLY A 258 -7.87 -1.58 2.90
CA GLY A 258 -9.26 -1.65 3.37
C GLY A 258 -10.21 -2.24 2.33
N TYR A 259 -10.08 -1.86 1.06
CA TYR A 259 -10.83 -2.50 -0.03
C TYR A 259 -10.53 -3.98 -0.17
N HIS A 260 -9.26 -4.36 -0.02
CA HIS A 260 -8.85 -5.77 -0.09
C HIS A 260 -9.44 -6.62 1.04
N LYS A 261 -9.69 -6.02 2.22
CA LYS A 261 -10.26 -6.70 3.39
C LYS A 261 -11.74 -6.41 3.63
N MET A 262 -12.34 -5.51 2.86
CA MET A 262 -13.67 -4.95 3.09
C MET A 262 -13.83 -4.29 4.48
N GLU A 263 -12.74 -3.77 5.02
CA GLU A 263 -12.67 -3.25 6.39
C GLU A 263 -11.62 -2.14 6.48
N ILE A 264 -12.02 -0.95 6.93
CA ILE A 264 -11.11 0.18 7.13
C ILE A 264 -10.59 0.18 8.56
N ALA A 265 -9.29 0.37 8.72
CA ALA A 265 -8.63 0.47 10.00
C ALA A 265 -9.09 1.70 10.81
N GLY A 266 -9.39 1.48 12.08
CA GLY A 266 -9.79 2.53 13.01
C GLY A 266 -8.67 3.50 13.39
N ASN A 267 -9.05 4.72 13.75
CA ASN A 267 -8.14 5.72 14.29
C ASN A 267 -7.69 5.32 15.69
N LEU A 268 -6.38 5.46 15.95
CA LEU A 268 -5.85 5.36 17.30
C LEU A 268 -6.00 6.70 18.04
N HIS A 269 -5.92 6.64 19.37
CA HIS A 269 -5.84 7.81 20.26
C HIS A 269 -7.04 8.79 20.20
N CYS A 270 -8.20 8.35 19.68
CA CYS A 270 -9.42 9.16 19.62
C CYS A 270 -10.51 8.61 20.56
N GLU A 271 -10.32 8.73 21.88
CA GLU A 271 -11.32 8.27 22.86
C GLU A 271 -12.63 9.07 22.77
N LYS A 272 -12.49 10.40 22.75
CA LYS A 272 -13.60 11.36 22.62
C LYS A 272 -13.39 12.22 21.37
N PRO A 273 -14.15 11.98 20.30
CA PRO A 273 -14.18 12.86 19.15
C PRO A 273 -14.66 14.25 19.55
N ARG A 274 -14.11 15.27 18.90
CA ARG A 274 -14.51 16.66 19.09
C ARG A 274 -16.01 16.90 18.86
N GLN A 275 -16.59 17.81 19.64
CA GLN A 275 -18.04 18.12 19.62
C GLN A 275 -18.37 19.50 19.02
N ASP A 276 -17.36 20.29 18.68
CA ASP A 276 -17.49 21.63 18.10
C ASP A 276 -17.62 21.62 16.56
N VAL A 277 -17.83 20.44 15.97
CA VAL A 277 -18.26 20.21 14.57
C VAL A 277 -19.66 19.60 14.60
N ALA A 278 -20.63 20.25 13.94
CA ALA A 278 -22.03 19.88 14.08
C ALA A 278 -22.32 18.49 13.50
N ALA A 279 -21.73 18.13 12.36
CA ALA A 279 -21.93 16.78 11.79
C ALA A 279 -21.44 15.64 12.70
N LEU A 280 -20.39 15.85 13.51
CA LEU A 280 -19.93 14.84 14.48
C LEU A 280 -20.88 14.76 15.68
N ARG A 281 -21.27 15.91 16.22
CA ARG A 281 -22.18 15.98 17.38
C ARG A 281 -23.56 15.41 17.06
N ASP A 282 -24.06 15.67 15.86
CA ASP A 282 -25.41 15.29 15.43
C ASP A 282 -25.44 13.90 14.76
N GLY A 283 -24.30 13.20 14.64
CA GLY A 283 -24.20 11.83 14.12
C GLY A 283 -24.26 11.68 12.60
N ARG A 284 -24.27 12.78 11.83
CA ARG A 284 -24.19 12.75 10.35
C ARG A 284 -22.80 12.33 9.86
N MET A 285 -21.78 12.48 10.69
CA MET A 285 -20.41 12.05 10.46
C MET A 285 -19.89 11.33 11.70
N GLN A 286 -19.05 10.31 11.51
CA GLN A 286 -18.50 9.49 12.57
C GLN A 286 -17.01 9.22 12.33
N VAL A 287 -16.19 9.52 13.33
CA VAL A 287 -14.78 9.11 13.34
C VAL A 287 -14.72 7.59 13.52
N VAL A 288 -14.06 6.90 12.61
CA VAL A 288 -13.82 5.45 12.69
C VAL A 288 -12.81 5.19 13.81
N ARG A 289 -13.21 4.52 14.90
CA ARG A 289 -12.35 4.23 16.07
C ARG A 289 -11.96 2.75 16.16
N ASP A 290 -12.92 1.89 15.86
CA ASP A 290 -12.71 0.46 15.68
C ASP A 290 -12.68 0.14 14.18
N ASN A 291 -12.08 -0.99 13.81
CA ASN A 291 -12.12 -1.43 12.41
C ASN A 291 -13.58 -1.54 11.94
N GLN A 292 -13.88 -0.95 10.79
CA GLN A 292 -15.24 -0.78 10.31
C GLN A 292 -15.38 -1.39 8.93
N SER A 293 -16.34 -2.30 8.77
CA SER A 293 -16.67 -2.85 7.45
C SER A 293 -17.17 -1.77 6.50
N ILE A 294 -16.74 -1.84 5.24
CA ILE A 294 -17.11 -0.90 4.18
C ILE A 294 -17.69 -1.64 2.97
N ARG A 295 -18.45 -0.94 2.13
CA ARG A 295 -19.05 -1.50 0.91
C ARG A 295 -18.08 -1.52 -0.28
N CYS A 296 -16.92 -0.88 -0.14
CA CYS A 296 -15.91 -0.73 -1.19
C CYS A 296 -16.43 0.02 -2.42
N THR A 297 -17.19 1.09 -2.17
CA THR A 297 -17.72 2.05 -3.15
C THR A 297 -16.73 3.20 -3.33
N TYR A 298 -17.16 4.45 -3.16
CA TYR A 298 -16.30 5.62 -3.29
C TYR A 298 -15.66 6.01 -1.94
N THR A 299 -14.34 6.15 -1.95
CA THR A 299 -13.55 6.71 -0.84
C THR A 299 -12.80 7.94 -1.33
N ALA A 300 -12.89 9.00 -0.55
CA ALA A 300 -12.13 10.22 -0.79
C ALA A 300 -10.84 10.23 0.04
N VAL A 301 -9.75 10.74 -0.51
CA VAL A 301 -8.46 10.88 0.18
C VAL A 301 -8.01 12.34 0.09
N ASN A 302 -7.77 12.96 1.24
CA ASN A 302 -7.26 14.33 1.34
C ASN A 302 -5.74 14.34 1.52
N GLY A 303 -5.07 15.28 0.83
CA GLY A 303 -3.67 15.62 1.06
C GLY A 303 -3.52 17.13 1.28
N LEU A 304 -2.89 17.53 2.38
CA LEU A 304 -2.63 18.92 2.70
C LEU A 304 -1.13 19.13 2.89
N SER A 305 -0.54 20.06 2.13
CA SER A 305 0.87 20.45 2.30
C SER A 305 0.99 21.58 3.32
N VAL A 306 2.07 21.60 4.10
CA VAL A 306 2.42 22.77 4.94
C VAL A 306 2.59 24.07 4.15
N THR A 307 2.77 23.98 2.83
CA THR A 307 3.00 25.13 1.93
C THR A 307 1.72 25.73 1.36
N GLY A 308 0.55 25.08 1.50
CA GLY A 308 -0.73 25.55 0.95
C GLY A 308 -1.24 24.81 -0.29
N VAL A 309 -0.48 23.84 -0.83
CA VAL A 309 -0.99 22.92 -1.85
C VAL A 309 -1.95 21.92 -1.22
N ASN A 310 -3.07 21.67 -1.91
CA ASN A 310 -4.09 20.70 -1.51
C ASN A 310 -4.29 19.71 -2.64
N SER A 311 -4.50 18.47 -2.25
CA SER A 311 -4.70 17.32 -3.11
C SER A 311 -5.97 16.62 -2.66
N HIS A 312 -6.79 16.22 -3.62
CA HIS A 312 -7.96 15.39 -3.36
C HIS A 312 -8.06 14.31 -4.43
N ILE A 313 -8.30 13.08 -3.98
CA ILE A 313 -8.38 11.89 -4.82
C ILE A 313 -9.68 11.18 -4.50
N LEU A 314 -10.39 10.76 -5.54
CA LEU A 314 -11.54 9.88 -5.43
C LEU A 314 -11.15 8.49 -5.93
N LEU A 315 -11.29 7.50 -5.05
CA LEU A 315 -11.03 6.10 -5.34
C LEU A 315 -12.33 5.31 -5.35
N HIS A 316 -12.44 4.32 -6.22
CA HIS A 316 -13.53 3.35 -6.20
C HIS A 316 -12.98 1.94 -5.90
N GLY A 317 -13.59 1.23 -4.96
CA GLY A 317 -13.20 -0.13 -4.64
C GLY A 317 -13.52 -1.11 -5.77
N ARG A 318 -12.60 -2.03 -6.06
CA ARG A 318 -12.86 -3.15 -6.98
C ARG A 318 -12.68 -4.45 -6.23
N LEU A 319 -13.75 -4.90 -5.60
CA LEU A 319 -13.76 -6.17 -4.91
C LEU A 319 -13.99 -7.31 -5.90
N LYS A 320 -13.05 -8.24 -5.94
CA LYS A 320 -13.23 -9.54 -6.58
C LYS A 320 -13.20 -10.62 -5.51
N CYS A 321 -14.37 -11.12 -5.12
CA CYS A 321 -14.47 -12.21 -4.16
C CYS A 321 -13.74 -13.45 -4.69
N LYS A 322 -12.96 -14.12 -3.83
CA LYS A 322 -12.27 -15.35 -4.17
C LYS A 322 -13.29 -16.48 -4.26
N ASP A 323 -13.36 -17.12 -5.43
CA ASP A 323 -14.15 -18.33 -5.65
C ASP A 323 -13.24 -19.50 -5.97
N PHE A 324 -12.88 -20.25 -4.92
CA PHE A 324 -12.06 -21.46 -5.03
C PHE A 324 -12.76 -22.60 -5.77
N THR A 325 -14.08 -22.51 -5.96
CA THR A 325 -14.87 -23.54 -6.65
C THR A 325 -14.99 -23.28 -8.16
N ARG A 326 -14.62 -22.08 -8.62
CA ARG A 326 -14.71 -21.68 -10.03
C ARG A 326 -13.87 -22.57 -10.95
N TYR A 327 -12.63 -22.83 -10.57
CA TYR A 327 -11.68 -23.60 -11.39
C TYR A 327 -11.47 -24.99 -10.79
N LYS A 328 -12.37 -25.93 -11.10
CA LYS A 328 -12.25 -27.31 -10.64
C LYS A 328 -11.26 -28.07 -11.52
N SER A 329 -10.32 -28.74 -10.87
CA SER A 329 -9.40 -29.65 -11.54
C SER A 329 -9.01 -30.76 -10.60
N THR A 330 -8.89 -31.96 -11.15
CA THR A 330 -8.36 -33.11 -10.42
C THR A 330 -6.82 -33.17 -10.54
N ILE A 331 -6.23 -32.45 -11.50
CA ILE A 331 -4.78 -32.44 -11.74
C ILE A 331 -4.07 -31.57 -10.68
N PRO A 332 -3.03 -32.09 -10.00
CA PRO A 332 -2.15 -31.29 -9.14
C PRO A 332 -1.56 -30.08 -9.86
N ARG A 333 -1.25 -29.03 -9.12
CA ARG A 333 -0.77 -27.76 -9.66
C ARG A 333 0.74 -27.63 -9.52
N LEU A 334 1.44 -27.58 -10.65
CA LEU A 334 2.86 -27.25 -10.68
C LEU A 334 3.02 -25.72 -10.62
N LEU A 335 3.86 -25.26 -9.71
CA LEU A 335 4.35 -23.88 -9.68
C LEU A 335 5.88 -23.91 -9.71
N ALA A 336 6.47 -23.22 -10.69
CA ALA A 336 7.90 -22.93 -10.73
C ALA A 336 8.13 -21.51 -10.20
N VAL A 337 9.14 -21.35 -9.36
CA VAL A 337 9.48 -20.08 -8.70
C VAL A 337 10.96 -19.80 -8.78
N SER A 338 11.28 -18.52 -8.82
CA SER A 338 12.64 -17.99 -8.77
C SER A 338 12.82 -17.07 -7.56
N SER A 339 14.02 -17.08 -6.98
CA SER A 339 14.37 -16.23 -5.85
C SER A 339 15.83 -15.80 -5.91
N ARG A 340 16.20 -14.85 -5.06
CA ARG A 340 17.60 -14.40 -4.93
C ARG A 340 18.52 -15.51 -4.43
N GLN A 341 18.08 -16.24 -3.40
CA GLN A 341 18.78 -17.40 -2.86
C GLN A 341 17.84 -18.60 -2.78
N ASP A 342 18.38 -19.80 -2.91
CA ASP A 342 17.67 -21.06 -2.76
C ASP A 342 16.98 -21.19 -1.38
N SER A 343 17.62 -20.68 -0.33
CA SER A 343 17.05 -20.62 1.03
C SER A 343 15.73 -19.84 1.12
N ASN A 344 15.49 -18.86 0.23
CA ASN A 344 14.22 -18.11 0.20
C ASN A 344 13.06 -18.93 -0.39
N LEU A 345 13.34 -19.97 -1.18
CA LEU A 345 12.30 -20.79 -1.80
C LEU A 345 11.47 -21.54 -0.75
N SER A 346 12.11 -22.01 0.32
CA SER A 346 11.41 -22.68 1.42
C SER A 346 10.35 -21.78 2.06
N LYS A 347 10.62 -20.47 2.20
CA LYS A 347 9.65 -19.50 2.73
C LYS A 347 8.46 -19.33 1.79
N ILE A 348 8.70 -19.29 0.47
CA ILE A 348 7.63 -19.22 -0.53
C ILE A 348 6.78 -20.50 -0.48
N PHE A 349 7.42 -21.66 -0.37
CA PHE A 349 6.71 -22.94 -0.28
C PHE A 349 5.89 -23.06 1.00
N GLU A 350 6.42 -22.65 2.14
CA GLU A 350 5.70 -22.60 3.42
C GLU A 350 4.50 -21.65 3.36
N ASP A 351 4.67 -20.45 2.80
CA ASP A 351 3.58 -19.49 2.60
C ASP A 351 2.45 -20.08 1.74
N LEU A 352 2.79 -20.71 0.61
CA LEU A 352 1.81 -21.35 -0.28
C LEU A 352 1.07 -22.50 0.40
N LYS A 353 1.76 -23.30 1.22
CA LYS A 353 1.15 -24.39 1.99
C LYS A 353 0.26 -23.89 3.13
N SER A 354 0.48 -22.67 3.63
CA SER A 354 -0.28 -22.11 4.75
C SER A 354 -1.71 -21.69 4.41
N ARG A 355 -2.08 -21.68 3.12
CA ARG A 355 -3.35 -21.14 2.61
C ARG A 355 -3.98 -22.02 1.53
N PRO A 356 -5.30 -21.91 1.28
CA PRO A 356 -5.97 -22.67 0.22
C PRO A 356 -5.35 -22.39 -1.15
N ILE A 357 -5.26 -23.42 -2.00
CA ILE A 357 -4.80 -23.25 -3.38
C ILE A 357 -5.74 -22.30 -4.13
N ASP A 358 -5.24 -21.12 -4.49
CA ASP A 358 -5.93 -20.13 -5.31
C ASP A 358 -5.41 -20.19 -6.77
N PRO A 359 -6.19 -20.72 -7.72
CA PRO A 359 -5.77 -20.81 -9.11
C PRO A 359 -5.44 -19.46 -9.77
N GLU A 360 -6.11 -18.38 -9.36
CA GLU A 360 -5.85 -17.06 -9.91
C GLU A 360 -4.54 -16.48 -9.39
N GLU A 361 -4.22 -16.74 -8.13
CA GLU A 361 -2.92 -16.37 -7.59
C GLU A 361 -1.78 -17.20 -8.18
N LEU A 362 -1.97 -18.50 -8.34
CA LEU A 362 -0.99 -19.34 -9.03
C LEU A 362 -0.73 -18.83 -10.45
N ALA A 363 -1.75 -18.34 -11.15
CA ALA A 363 -1.58 -17.73 -12.47
C ALA A 363 -0.75 -16.43 -12.40
N LEU A 364 -0.93 -15.60 -11.37
CA LEU A 364 -0.07 -14.42 -11.16
C LEU A 364 1.39 -14.83 -10.91
N LEU A 365 1.62 -15.84 -10.08
CA LEU A 365 2.97 -16.36 -9.81
C LEU A 365 3.59 -16.98 -11.07
N HIS A 366 2.80 -17.70 -11.87
CA HIS A 366 3.25 -18.20 -13.18
C HIS A 366 3.68 -17.05 -14.09
N ASN A 367 2.92 -15.95 -14.14
CA ASN A 367 3.28 -14.79 -14.96
C ASN A 367 4.58 -14.13 -14.48
N ILE A 368 4.74 -13.92 -13.16
CA ILE A 368 5.98 -13.37 -12.59
C ILE A 368 7.18 -14.25 -12.96
N HIS A 369 7.06 -15.56 -12.86
CA HIS A 369 8.16 -16.51 -13.05
C HIS A 369 8.24 -17.12 -14.45
N ALA A 370 7.43 -16.63 -15.41
CA ALA A 370 7.38 -17.15 -16.78
C ALA A 370 8.73 -17.02 -17.50
N ASN A 371 9.43 -15.91 -17.23
CA ASN A 371 10.73 -15.59 -17.81
C ASN A 371 11.82 -15.58 -16.74
N ASN A 372 13.07 -15.80 -17.19
CA ASN A 372 14.23 -15.69 -16.31
C ASN A 372 14.29 -14.29 -15.69
N ILE A 373 14.33 -14.19 -14.37
CA ILE A 373 14.56 -12.93 -13.66
C ILE A 373 16.06 -12.82 -13.40
N PRO A 374 16.79 -11.90 -14.05
CA PRO A 374 18.24 -11.80 -13.91
C PRO A 374 18.66 -11.65 -12.46
N GLY A 375 19.70 -12.39 -12.07
CA GLY A 375 20.17 -12.37 -10.69
C GLY A 375 19.32 -13.20 -9.73
N HIS A 376 18.15 -13.74 -10.08
CA HIS A 376 17.55 -14.77 -9.24
C HIS A 376 18.34 -16.07 -9.45
N LEU A 377 19.13 -16.50 -8.47
CA LEU A 377 19.96 -17.71 -8.56
C LEU A 377 19.30 -18.92 -7.89
N GLY A 378 18.29 -18.71 -7.06
CA GLY A 378 17.43 -19.78 -6.56
C GLY A 378 16.38 -20.15 -7.60
N ARG A 379 16.27 -21.43 -7.95
CA ARG A 379 15.17 -21.97 -8.76
C ARG A 379 14.56 -23.16 -8.03
N GLY A 380 13.24 -23.19 -8.00
CA GLY A 380 12.52 -24.29 -7.39
C GLY A 380 11.17 -24.53 -8.04
N TYR A 381 10.60 -25.68 -7.72
CA TYR A 381 9.23 -25.97 -8.06
C TYR A 381 8.54 -26.66 -6.90
N ILE A 382 7.22 -26.48 -6.84
CA ILE A 382 6.33 -27.14 -5.91
C ILE A 382 5.13 -27.68 -6.69
N ILE A 383 4.74 -28.92 -6.39
CA ILE A 383 3.52 -29.52 -6.91
C ILE A 383 2.51 -29.55 -5.77
N LEU A 384 1.48 -28.72 -5.89
CA LEU A 384 0.42 -28.56 -4.90
C LEU A 384 -0.77 -29.45 -5.23
N ASP A 385 -1.35 -30.02 -4.20
CA ASP A 385 -2.57 -30.81 -4.25
C ASP A 385 -3.38 -30.63 -2.97
N PHE A 386 -4.57 -31.18 -2.92
CA PHE A 386 -5.37 -31.25 -1.70
C PHE A 386 -5.10 -32.57 -0.96
N ASP A 387 -5.17 -32.55 0.36
CA ASP A 387 -5.27 -33.75 1.18
C ASP A 387 -6.74 -34.22 1.31
N ASP A 388 -6.95 -35.30 2.07
CA ASP A 388 -8.29 -35.87 2.31
C ASP A 388 -9.23 -34.89 3.04
N GLU A 389 -8.68 -33.94 3.80
CA GLU A 389 -9.40 -32.87 4.50
C GLU A 389 -9.56 -31.59 3.65
N ARG A 390 -9.14 -31.63 2.38
CA ARG A 390 -9.08 -30.48 1.45
C ARG A 390 -8.16 -29.34 1.90
N LYS A 391 -7.17 -29.62 2.73
CA LYS A 391 -6.07 -28.67 3.02
C LYS A 391 -5.00 -28.77 1.95
N THR A 392 -4.31 -27.67 1.72
CA THR A 392 -3.20 -27.59 0.77
C THR A 392 -2.02 -28.43 1.26
N ARG A 393 -1.51 -29.31 0.41
CA ARG A 393 -0.28 -30.06 0.63
C ARG A 393 0.64 -30.00 -0.59
N SER A 394 1.94 -30.20 -0.39
CA SER A 394 2.87 -30.46 -1.48
C SER A 394 3.03 -31.97 -1.70
N ILE A 395 3.02 -32.39 -2.96
CA ILE A 395 3.38 -33.76 -3.35
C ILE A 395 4.90 -33.87 -3.45
N VAL A 396 5.51 -32.88 -4.09
CA VAL A 396 6.97 -32.74 -4.25
C VAL A 396 7.29 -31.26 -4.21
N GLU A 397 8.40 -30.93 -3.57
CA GLU A 397 9.04 -29.62 -3.68
C GLU A 397 10.54 -29.81 -3.88
N LYS A 398 11.14 -28.91 -4.64
CA LYS A 398 12.57 -28.93 -4.90
C LYS A 398 13.08 -27.50 -5.00
N ALA A 399 14.20 -27.24 -4.35
CA ALA A 399 14.91 -25.97 -4.37
C ALA A 399 16.37 -26.24 -4.72
N GLU A 400 16.91 -25.51 -5.69
CA GLU A 400 18.30 -25.62 -6.11
C GLU A 400 18.88 -24.25 -6.42
N TYR A 401 20.16 -24.09 -6.15
CA TYR A 401 20.96 -23.05 -6.77
C TYR A 401 21.14 -23.37 -8.25
N ARG A 402 20.88 -22.39 -9.11
CA ARG A 402 21.11 -22.43 -10.55
C ARG A 402 21.86 -21.19 -11.00
N ASP A 403 22.93 -21.42 -11.74
CA ASP A 403 23.63 -20.36 -12.43
C ASP A 403 22.75 -19.77 -13.55
N ASP A 404 23.02 -18.52 -13.95
CA ASP A 404 22.35 -17.87 -15.09
C ASP A 404 22.86 -18.41 -16.45
N ALA A 405 23.43 -19.61 -16.48
CA ALA A 405 23.95 -20.23 -17.68
C ALA A 405 22.79 -20.70 -18.58
N GLN A 406 22.76 -20.20 -19.81
CA GLN A 406 21.82 -20.67 -20.81
C GLN A 406 22.19 -22.09 -21.26
N ARG A 407 21.28 -23.05 -21.03
CA ARG A 407 21.49 -24.46 -21.39
C ARG A 407 20.74 -24.78 -22.68
N PRO A 408 21.34 -25.51 -23.64
CA PRO A 408 20.63 -25.92 -24.84
C PRO A 408 19.54 -26.94 -24.48
N LEU A 409 18.38 -26.79 -25.12
CA LEU A 409 17.25 -27.70 -24.97
C LEU A 409 17.31 -28.76 -26.07
N TRP A 410 17.48 -30.02 -25.68
CA TRP A 410 17.55 -31.16 -26.61
C TRP A 410 16.32 -32.05 -26.42
N PHE A 411 15.62 -32.35 -27.50
CA PHE A 411 14.51 -33.30 -27.49
C PHE A 411 15.04 -34.65 -27.99
N VAL A 412 14.89 -35.68 -27.16
CA VAL A 412 15.33 -37.04 -27.48
C VAL A 412 14.09 -37.93 -27.56
N TYR A 413 13.79 -38.40 -28.76
CA TYR A 413 12.66 -39.29 -29.01
C TYR A 413 13.12 -40.75 -28.93
N SER A 414 12.74 -41.44 -27.86
CA SER A 414 13.04 -42.87 -27.71
C SER A 414 12.24 -43.71 -28.70
N GLY A 415 12.81 -44.83 -29.15
CA GLY A 415 12.19 -45.74 -30.11
C GLY A 415 11.47 -46.93 -29.46
N MET A 416 11.50 -48.06 -30.17
CA MET A 416 10.88 -49.31 -29.73
C MET A 416 11.44 -49.82 -28.39
N GLY A 417 10.57 -50.35 -27.53
CA GLY A 417 10.93 -50.91 -26.22
C GLY A 417 10.45 -50.08 -25.02
N SER A 418 9.99 -48.84 -25.26
CA SER A 418 9.46 -47.95 -24.20
C SER A 418 7.96 -48.13 -23.93
N GLN A 419 7.26 -48.96 -24.70
CA GLN A 419 5.80 -49.13 -24.58
C GLN A 419 5.39 -50.01 -23.39
N TRP A 420 4.26 -49.70 -22.75
CA TRP A 420 3.67 -50.52 -21.69
C TRP A 420 2.12 -50.38 -21.66
N PRO A 421 1.37 -51.39 -21.19
CA PRO A 421 -0.10 -51.33 -21.14
C PRO A 421 -0.60 -50.19 -20.25
N GLY A 422 -1.39 -49.27 -20.82
CA GLY A 422 -1.92 -48.10 -20.09
C GLY A 422 -1.01 -46.86 -20.12
N MET A 423 0.07 -46.87 -20.91
CA MET A 423 0.90 -45.69 -21.10
C MET A 423 0.07 -44.48 -21.56
N GLY A 424 0.31 -43.32 -20.95
CA GLY A 424 -0.41 -42.08 -21.26
C GLY A 424 -1.82 -41.96 -20.65
N ALA A 425 -2.40 -43.02 -20.07
CA ALA A 425 -3.78 -42.98 -19.54
C ALA A 425 -3.97 -41.90 -18.46
N GLN A 426 -2.98 -41.67 -17.59
CA GLN A 426 -3.04 -40.58 -16.60
C GLN A 426 -2.91 -39.20 -17.25
N LEU A 427 -2.14 -39.08 -18.33
CA LEU A 427 -1.95 -37.82 -19.06
C LEU A 427 -3.20 -37.41 -19.85
N MET A 428 -4.09 -38.34 -20.20
CA MET A 428 -5.40 -38.04 -20.80
C MET A 428 -6.28 -37.13 -19.93
N ARG A 429 -5.96 -36.96 -18.65
CA ARG A 429 -6.63 -35.99 -17.78
C ARG A 429 -6.29 -34.53 -18.15
N ILE A 430 -5.17 -34.30 -18.82
CA ILE A 430 -4.70 -32.99 -19.28
C ILE A 430 -5.33 -32.70 -20.65
N PRO A 431 -6.21 -31.68 -20.78
CA PRO A 431 -6.96 -31.46 -22.02
C PRO A 431 -6.08 -31.29 -23.27
N ILE A 432 -4.93 -30.62 -23.15
CA ILE A 432 -4.00 -30.40 -24.27
C ILE A 432 -3.37 -31.72 -24.74
N PHE A 433 -3.08 -32.64 -23.81
CA PHE A 433 -2.54 -33.95 -24.16
C PHE A 433 -3.63 -34.84 -24.78
N ALA A 434 -4.83 -34.88 -24.19
CA ALA A 434 -5.95 -35.65 -24.72
C ALA A 434 -6.31 -35.23 -26.16
N ALA A 435 -6.43 -33.93 -26.41
CA ALA A 435 -6.72 -33.37 -27.74
C ALA A 435 -5.62 -33.61 -28.79
N ALA A 436 -4.40 -33.96 -28.38
CA ALA A 436 -3.33 -34.34 -29.31
C ALA A 436 -3.34 -35.83 -29.66
N ILE A 437 -4.05 -36.65 -28.88
CA ILE A 437 -4.19 -38.10 -29.08
C ILE A 437 -5.52 -38.44 -29.78
N GLU A 438 -6.59 -37.73 -29.43
CA GLU A 438 -7.90 -37.75 -30.09
C GLU A 438 -7.83 -37.11 -31.49
#